data_AF-A0A920VS71-F1
#
_entry.id   AF-A0A920VS71-F1
#
_cell.length_a   1.000
_cell.length_b   1.000
_cell.length_c   1.000
_cell.angle_alpha   90.00
_cell.angle_beta   90.00
_cell.angle_gamma   90.00
#
_symmetry.space_group_name_H-M   'P 1'
#
loop_
_entity.id
_entity.type
_entity.pdbx_description
1 polymer ?
#
loop_
_entity_poly.entity_id
_entity_poly.type
_entity_poly.pdbx_seq_one_letter_code
_entity_poly.pdbx_strand_id
1 'polypeptide(L)'
;MQSLATYPIQSRLEICIATIDSEFGRVDVVGNVAGEGNVGRPEDLPLDKVQEALQNLVVGRFASCQEAGRRMLEQGRGSIINFGSIGGWNSLGRGHAPYGMAMGAVIQMTRELSTEWASRGVRVNAILPAQVWNDGLRKRVAEVPN
;
A
#
# COMPACT_ATOMS: atom_id res chain seq x y z
N MET A 1 18.81 14.99 -13.89
CA MET A 1 17.48 14.88 -13.25
C MET A 1 17.69 14.63 -11.76
N GLN A 2 17.08 15.43 -10.87
CA GLN A 2 17.08 15.12 -9.43
C GLN A 2 16.33 13.79 -9.20
N SER A 3 16.81 12.97 -8.26
CA SER A 3 16.16 11.71 -7.92
C SER A 3 14.76 11.97 -7.37
N LEU A 4 13.75 11.27 -7.85
CA LEU A 4 12.38 11.36 -7.30
C LEU A 4 12.35 11.07 -5.79
N ALA A 5 13.32 10.32 -5.26
CA ALA A 5 13.40 9.96 -3.84
C ALA A 5 13.54 11.16 -2.88
N THR A 6 13.99 12.34 -3.36
CA THR A 6 14.15 13.53 -2.50
C THR A 6 12.86 14.31 -2.28
N TYR A 7 11.78 14.01 -3.02
CA TYR A 7 10.50 14.72 -2.89
C TYR A 7 9.58 14.05 -1.85
N PRO A 8 8.70 14.82 -1.18
CA PRO A 8 7.61 14.26 -0.40
C PRO A 8 6.80 13.24 -1.23
N ILE A 9 6.21 12.24 -0.57
CA ILE A 9 5.52 11.14 -1.26
C ILE A 9 4.36 11.64 -2.14
N GLN A 10 3.65 12.67 -1.69
CA GLN A 10 2.57 13.32 -2.44
C GLN A 10 3.10 13.90 -3.77
N SER A 11 4.17 14.68 -3.73
CA SER A 11 4.73 15.34 -4.92
C SER A 11 5.24 14.34 -5.96
N ARG A 12 5.77 13.19 -5.53
CA ARG A 12 6.14 12.11 -6.46
C ARG A 12 4.91 11.53 -7.17
N LEU A 13 3.84 11.30 -6.42
CA LEU A 13 2.60 10.75 -6.96
C LEU A 13 1.91 11.72 -7.92
N GLU A 14 1.91 13.01 -7.60
CA GLU A 14 1.43 14.07 -8.50
C GLU A 14 2.16 14.05 -9.84
N ILE A 15 3.50 13.93 -9.84
CA ILE A 15 4.30 13.83 -11.07
C ILE A 15 3.93 12.57 -11.86
N CYS A 16 3.92 11.41 -11.22
CA CYS A 16 3.59 10.14 -11.89
C CYS A 16 2.20 10.18 -12.53
N ILE A 17 1.22 10.72 -11.81
CA ILE A 17 -0.16 10.80 -12.28
C ILE A 17 -0.29 11.84 -13.40
N ALA A 18 0.38 12.99 -13.32
CA ALA A 18 0.40 13.96 -14.41
C ALA A 18 0.98 13.36 -15.70
N THR A 19 2.03 12.53 -15.60
CA THR A 19 2.55 11.78 -16.74
C THR A 19 1.50 10.83 -17.31
N ILE A 20 0.81 10.07 -16.45
CA ILE A 20 -0.25 9.14 -16.90
C ILE A 20 -1.40 9.89 -17.60
N ASP A 21 -1.82 11.03 -17.05
CA ASP A 21 -2.85 11.88 -17.67
C ASP A 21 -2.38 12.37 -19.05
N SER A 22 -1.11 12.78 -19.18
CA SER A 22 -0.57 13.29 -20.44
C SER A 22 -0.42 12.21 -21.52
N GLU A 23 -0.05 10.99 -21.14
CA GLU A 23 0.24 9.91 -22.08
C GLU A 23 -1.00 9.07 -22.41
N PHE A 24 -1.90 8.87 -21.45
CA PHE A 24 -3.03 7.94 -21.55
C PHE A 24 -4.40 8.60 -21.37
N GLY A 25 -4.46 9.83 -20.85
CA GLY A 25 -5.70 10.61 -20.70
C GLY A 25 -6.66 10.14 -19.61
N ARG A 26 -6.40 8.99 -18.98
CA ARG A 26 -7.25 8.43 -17.91
C ARG A 26 -6.55 7.36 -17.09
N VAL A 27 -7.14 7.05 -15.93
CA VAL A 27 -6.75 5.96 -15.03
C VAL A 27 -7.96 5.08 -14.74
N ASP A 28 -7.99 3.87 -15.30
CA ASP A 28 -9.11 2.94 -15.09
C ASP A 28 -8.92 2.05 -13.84
N VAL A 29 -7.67 1.64 -13.56
CA VAL A 29 -7.32 0.70 -12.49
C VAL A 29 -6.02 1.13 -11.81
N VAL A 30 -5.98 1.08 -10.48
CA VAL A 30 -4.76 1.25 -9.69
C VAL A 30 -4.53 0.06 -8.77
N GLY A 31 -3.29 -0.43 -8.76
CA GLY A 31 -2.82 -1.48 -7.86
C GLY A 31 -1.78 -0.93 -6.89
N ASN A 32 -2.15 -0.83 -5.60
CA ASN A 32 -1.24 -0.39 -4.55
C ASN A 32 -0.49 -1.60 -3.96
N VAL A 33 0.61 -1.98 -4.64
CA VAL A 33 1.45 -3.14 -4.29
C VAL A 33 2.67 -2.74 -3.45
N ALA A 34 3.27 -1.58 -3.76
CA ALA A 34 4.58 -1.19 -3.24
C ALA A 34 4.63 -1.08 -1.71
N GLY A 35 5.83 -1.28 -1.19
CA GLY A 35 6.21 -1.09 0.21
C GLY A 35 6.71 -2.36 0.89
N GLU A 36 7.60 -2.15 1.85
CA GLU A 36 8.21 -3.22 2.66
C GLU A 36 7.99 -2.95 4.15
N GLY A 37 7.98 -4.01 4.94
CA GLY A 37 7.84 -3.94 6.39
C GLY A 37 9.16 -4.18 7.10
N ASN A 38 9.40 -3.43 8.18
CA ASN A 38 10.51 -3.68 9.09
C ASN A 38 10.29 -4.96 9.91
N VAL A 39 11.38 -5.61 10.31
CA VAL A 39 11.40 -6.82 11.16
C VAL A 39 12.16 -6.52 12.44
N GLY A 40 11.61 -6.90 13.58
CA GLY A 40 12.27 -6.78 14.87
C GLY A 40 11.36 -7.19 16.04
N ARG A 41 11.98 -7.35 17.21
CA ARG A 41 11.24 -7.59 18.46
C ARG A 41 10.50 -6.31 18.86
N PRO A 42 9.19 -6.37 19.19
CA PRO A 42 8.42 -5.17 19.49
C PRO A 42 9.01 -4.28 20.59
N GLU A 43 9.60 -4.89 21.63
CA GLU A 43 10.24 -4.21 22.76
C GLU A 43 11.55 -3.49 22.42
N ASP A 44 12.20 -3.87 21.33
CA ASP A 44 13.48 -3.31 20.88
C ASP A 44 13.34 -2.44 19.63
N LEU A 45 12.13 -2.36 19.05
CA LEU A 45 11.91 -1.74 17.76
C LEU A 45 11.86 -0.21 17.91
N PRO A 46 12.77 0.55 17.28
CA PRO A 46 12.78 1.98 17.46
C PRO A 46 11.59 2.64 16.72
N LEU A 47 11.05 3.72 17.29
CA LEU A 47 9.80 4.33 16.82
C LEU A 47 9.90 4.89 15.40
N ASP A 48 11.09 5.29 14.94
CA ASP A 48 11.32 5.74 13.57
C ASP A 48 11.00 4.64 12.55
N LYS A 49 11.28 3.37 12.86
CA LYS A 49 10.92 2.21 12.03
C LYS A 49 9.43 1.94 12.00
N VAL A 50 8.70 2.29 13.06
CA VAL A 50 7.23 2.26 13.05
C VAL A 50 6.69 3.36 12.15
N GLN A 51 7.20 4.58 12.28
CA GLN A 51 6.80 5.72 11.47
C GLN A 51 7.11 5.49 9.99
N GLU A 52 8.29 4.98 9.67
CA GLU A 52 8.71 4.62 8.30
C GLU A 52 7.73 3.63 7.67
N ALA A 53 7.37 2.56 8.40
CA ALA A 53 6.41 1.56 7.93
C ALA A 53 5.03 2.20 7.65
N LEU A 54 4.52 3.04 8.55
CA LEU A 54 3.23 3.71 8.37
C LEU A 54 3.26 4.72 7.22
N GLN A 55 4.33 5.50 7.09
CA GLN A 55 4.48 6.46 6.00
C GLN A 55 4.52 5.76 4.64
N ASN A 56 5.29 4.67 4.53
CA ASN A 56 5.43 3.93 3.28
C ASN A 56 4.15 3.16 2.92
N LEU A 57 3.61 2.39 3.88
CA LEU A 57 2.55 1.41 3.59
C LEU A 57 1.13 1.98 3.72
N VAL A 58 0.94 3.03 4.53
CA VAL A 58 -0.39 3.62 4.78
C VAL A 58 -0.50 4.95 4.06
N VAL A 59 0.34 5.94 4.41
CA VAL A 59 0.22 7.30 3.86
C VAL A 59 0.48 7.31 2.36
N GLY A 60 1.51 6.61 1.89
CA GLY A 60 1.80 6.50 0.45
C GLY A 60 0.67 5.87 -0.35
N ARG A 61 0.04 4.82 0.17
CA ARG A 61 -1.08 4.15 -0.50
C ARG A 61 -2.35 4.99 -0.47
N PHE A 62 -2.62 5.66 0.66
CA PHE A 62 -3.73 6.61 0.74
C PHE A 62 -3.55 7.75 -0.27
N ALA A 63 -2.35 8.33 -0.36
CA ALA A 63 -2.05 9.37 -1.34
C ALA A 63 -2.29 8.88 -2.78
N SER A 64 -1.86 7.65 -3.10
CA SER A 64 -2.13 7.05 -4.41
C SER A 64 -3.63 6.84 -4.66
N CYS A 65 -4.37 6.33 -3.67
CA CYS A 65 -5.83 6.23 -3.74
C CYS A 65 -6.49 7.59 -3.95
N GLN A 66 -6.00 8.64 -3.30
CA GLN A 66 -6.55 9.98 -3.40
C GLN A 66 -6.37 10.55 -4.81
N GLU A 67 -5.16 10.48 -5.37
CA GLU A 67 -4.88 11.00 -6.72
C GLU A 67 -5.65 10.25 -7.81
N ALA A 68 -5.69 8.92 -7.72
CA ALA A 68 -6.46 8.09 -8.65
C ALA A 68 -7.97 8.29 -8.45
N GLY A 69 -8.41 8.35 -7.19
CA GLY A 69 -9.80 8.48 -6.79
C GLY A 69 -10.44 9.75 -7.32
N ARG A 70 -9.76 10.91 -7.24
CA ARG A 70 -10.27 12.18 -7.81
C ARG A 70 -10.67 12.01 -9.28
N ARG A 71 -9.79 11.41 -10.09
CA ARG A 71 -10.00 11.16 -11.52
C ARG A 71 -11.10 10.14 -11.78
N MET A 72 -11.07 9.01 -11.06
CA MET A 72 -12.07 7.96 -11.22
C MET A 72 -13.48 8.43 -10.84
N LEU A 73 -13.58 9.28 -9.80
CA LEU A 73 -14.86 9.87 -9.36
C LEU A 73 -15.40 10.86 -10.41
N GLU A 74 -14.54 11.71 -11.00
CA GLU A 74 -14.92 12.59 -12.12
C GLU A 74 -15.38 11.78 -13.35
N GLN A 75 -14.73 10.64 -13.61
CA GLN A 75 -15.10 9.72 -14.70
C GLN A 75 -16.38 8.91 -14.40
N GLY A 76 -16.84 8.89 -13.14
CA GLY A 76 -17.95 8.04 -12.68
C GLY A 76 -17.65 6.53 -12.76
N ARG A 77 -16.37 6.13 -12.90
CA ARG A 77 -15.95 4.73 -12.97
C ARG A 77 -14.48 4.56 -12.55
N GLY A 78 -14.17 3.45 -11.90
CA GLY A 78 -12.79 3.06 -11.61
C GLY A 78 -12.66 1.90 -10.65
N SER A 79 -11.44 1.35 -10.54
CA SER A 79 -11.14 0.24 -9.63
C SER A 79 -9.79 0.41 -8.95
N ILE A 80 -9.79 0.40 -7.62
CA ILE A 80 -8.58 0.42 -6.79
C ILE A 80 -8.43 -0.91 -6.08
N ILE A 81 -7.22 -1.49 -6.14
CA ILE A 81 -6.85 -2.74 -5.49
C ILE A 81 -5.68 -2.47 -4.55
N ASN A 82 -5.93 -2.55 -3.25
CA ASN A 82 -4.91 -2.44 -2.22
C ASN A 82 -4.33 -3.81 -1.87
N PHE A 83 -3.01 -3.92 -1.73
CA PHE A 83 -2.40 -5.13 -1.19
C PHE A 83 -2.29 -5.03 0.33
N GLY A 84 -3.17 -5.71 1.05
CA GLY A 84 -3.03 -5.94 2.49
C GLY A 84 -2.08 -7.11 2.78
N SER A 85 -2.34 -7.77 3.90
CA SER A 85 -1.71 -9.03 4.27
C SER A 85 -2.61 -9.76 5.25
N ILE A 86 -2.52 -11.09 5.30
CA ILE A 86 -3.09 -11.84 6.43
C ILE A 86 -2.53 -11.35 7.78
N GLY A 87 -1.32 -10.77 7.80
CA GLY A 87 -0.73 -10.18 9.00
C GLY A 87 -1.36 -8.87 9.46
N GLY A 88 -2.21 -8.25 8.64
CA GLY A 88 -3.06 -7.12 9.06
C GLY A 88 -4.45 -7.54 9.54
N TRP A 89 -4.85 -8.78 9.26
CA TRP A 89 -6.11 -9.36 9.72
C TRP A 89 -5.93 -10.24 10.95
N ASN A 90 -4.82 -10.98 11.01
CA ASN A 90 -4.42 -11.87 12.08
C ASN A 90 -3.04 -11.49 12.62
N SER A 91 -2.81 -11.78 13.90
CA SER A 91 -1.49 -11.66 14.52
C SER A 91 -0.63 -12.89 14.19
N LEU A 92 0.53 -12.68 13.57
CA LEU A 92 1.43 -13.78 13.17
C LEU A 92 2.56 -14.08 14.16
N GLY A 93 2.87 -13.16 15.09
CA GLY A 93 3.91 -13.37 16.11
C GLY A 93 5.35 -13.48 15.58
N ARG A 94 5.64 -12.95 14.38
CA ARG A 94 6.93 -13.12 13.67
C ARG A 94 7.82 -11.87 13.64
N GLY A 95 7.69 -10.98 14.63
CA GLY A 95 8.48 -9.74 14.68
C GLY A 95 8.13 -8.71 13.60
N HIS A 96 6.88 -8.72 13.11
CA HIS A 96 6.40 -7.80 12.06
C HIS A 96 5.34 -6.81 12.58
N ALA A 97 5.43 -6.41 13.86
CA ALA A 97 4.38 -5.60 14.48
C ALA A 97 4.05 -4.29 13.70
N PRO A 98 5.02 -3.47 13.26
CA PRO A 98 4.72 -2.27 12.48
C PRO A 98 4.05 -2.56 11.14
N TYR A 99 4.50 -3.62 10.45
CA TYR A 99 3.90 -4.06 9.20
C TYR A 99 2.47 -4.55 9.41
N GLY A 100 2.21 -5.35 10.45
CA GLY A 100 0.87 -5.83 10.79
C GLY A 100 -0.09 -4.67 11.09
N MET A 101 0.34 -3.71 11.91
CA MET A 101 -0.42 -2.48 12.17
C MET A 101 -0.75 -1.73 10.87
N ALA A 102 0.25 -1.52 10.02
CA ALA A 102 0.07 -0.83 8.74
C ALA A 102 -0.90 -1.59 7.81
N MET A 103 -0.79 -2.91 7.71
CA MET A 103 -1.71 -3.71 6.89
C MET A 103 -3.13 -3.71 7.46
N GLY A 104 -3.30 -3.66 8.78
CA GLY A 104 -4.60 -3.44 9.42
C GLY A 104 -5.21 -2.10 9.03
N ALA A 105 -4.40 -1.03 9.05
CA ALA A 105 -4.82 0.29 8.58
C ALA A 105 -5.21 0.30 7.09
N VAL A 106 -4.45 -0.39 6.22
CA VAL A 106 -4.78 -0.53 4.79
C VAL A 106 -6.11 -1.26 4.58
N ILE A 107 -6.37 -2.30 5.36
CA ILE A 107 -7.65 -3.03 5.31
C ILE A 107 -8.81 -2.12 5.69
N GLN A 108 -8.68 -1.34 6.78
CA GLN A 108 -9.74 -0.41 7.18
C GLN A 108 -9.90 0.73 6.17
N MET A 109 -8.80 1.35 5.72
CA MET A 109 -8.80 2.36 4.67
C MET A 109 -9.53 1.88 3.41
N THR A 110 -9.34 0.63 3.01
CA THR A 110 -10.04 0.03 1.87
C THR A 110 -11.56 0.05 2.07
N ARG A 111 -12.03 -0.29 3.29
CA ARG A 111 -13.47 -0.30 3.62
C ARG A 111 -14.07 1.10 3.61
N GLU A 112 -13.39 2.07 4.22
CA GLU A 112 -13.83 3.47 4.24
C GLU A 112 -13.98 4.00 2.81
N LEU A 113 -12.91 3.92 2.01
CA LEU A 113 -12.93 4.40 0.63
C LEU A 113 -13.95 3.67 -0.24
N SER A 114 -14.08 2.35 -0.08
CA SER A 114 -15.11 1.59 -0.78
C SER A 114 -16.51 2.11 -0.45
N THR A 115 -16.79 2.37 0.83
CA THR A 115 -18.11 2.80 1.30
C THR A 115 -18.42 4.21 0.80
N GLU A 116 -17.46 5.12 0.88
CA GLU A 116 -17.61 6.50 0.46
C GLU A 116 -17.75 6.67 -1.06
N TRP A 117 -17.12 5.80 -1.85
CA TRP A 117 -16.96 6.00 -3.31
C TRP A 117 -17.83 5.07 -4.15
N ALA A 118 -18.43 4.01 -3.57
CA ALA A 118 -19.22 3.03 -4.31
C ALA A 118 -20.39 3.65 -5.09
N SER A 119 -21.15 4.57 -4.48
CA SER A 119 -22.28 5.25 -5.14
C SER A 119 -21.87 6.18 -6.29
N ARG A 120 -20.58 6.51 -6.37
CA ARG A 120 -19.98 7.37 -7.39
C ARG A 120 -19.21 6.59 -8.45
N GLY A 121 -19.44 5.26 -8.51
CA GLY A 121 -18.94 4.39 -9.58
C GLY A 121 -17.51 3.86 -9.38
N VAL A 122 -16.86 4.15 -8.26
CA VAL A 122 -15.50 3.68 -7.98
C VAL A 122 -15.52 2.53 -6.98
N ARG A 123 -14.91 1.41 -7.35
CA ARG A 123 -14.78 0.24 -6.48
C ARG A 123 -13.41 0.23 -5.82
N VAL A 124 -13.36 -0.09 -4.53
CA VAL A 124 -12.10 -0.20 -3.78
C VAL A 124 -12.07 -1.55 -3.06
N ASN A 125 -11.06 -2.37 -3.30
CA ASN A 125 -10.94 -3.71 -2.75
C ASN A 125 -9.52 -3.97 -2.22
N ALA A 126 -9.36 -4.99 -1.38
CA ALA A 126 -8.06 -5.43 -0.92
C ALA A 126 -7.84 -6.92 -1.16
N ILE A 127 -6.62 -7.29 -1.55
CA ILE A 127 -6.12 -8.66 -1.56
C ILE A 127 -5.23 -8.81 -0.34
N LEU A 128 -5.40 -9.90 0.42
CA LEU A 128 -4.62 -10.18 1.64
C LEU A 128 -3.79 -11.45 1.42
N PRO A 129 -2.59 -11.36 0.82
CA PRO A 129 -1.76 -12.52 0.61
C PRO A 129 -1.26 -13.11 1.93
N ALA A 130 -1.11 -14.43 1.92
CA ALA A 130 -0.27 -15.15 2.86
C ALA A 130 1.19 -15.15 2.34
N GLN A 131 1.92 -16.25 2.52
CA GLN A 131 3.22 -16.42 1.89
C GLN A 131 3.06 -16.62 0.38
N VAL A 132 3.69 -15.75 -0.40
CA VAL A 132 3.76 -15.85 -1.86
C VAL A 132 5.16 -16.31 -2.24
N TRP A 133 5.24 -17.32 -3.09
CA TRP A 133 6.53 -17.81 -3.58
C TRP A 133 7.23 -16.74 -4.44
N ASN A 134 8.34 -16.23 -3.92
CA ASN A 134 9.17 -15.23 -4.58
C ASN A 134 10.60 -15.35 -4.05
N ASP A 135 11.54 -14.60 -4.63
CA ASP A 135 12.96 -14.76 -4.32
C ASP A 135 13.29 -14.41 -2.87
N GLY A 136 12.58 -13.45 -2.27
CA GLY A 136 12.72 -13.12 -0.85
C GLY A 136 12.22 -14.23 0.08
N LEU A 137 11.16 -14.95 -0.28
CA LEU A 137 10.71 -16.13 0.48
C LEU A 137 11.65 -17.31 0.27
N ARG A 138 12.13 -17.55 -0.97
CA ARG A 138 13.10 -18.61 -1.26
C ARG A 138 14.34 -18.52 -0.39
N LYS A 139 14.92 -17.32 -0.27
CA LYS A 139 16.09 -17.06 0.60
C LYS A 139 15.79 -17.41 2.06
N ARG A 140 14.68 -16.90 2.60
CA ARG A 140 14.27 -17.17 3.99
C ARG A 140 14.04 -18.65 4.28
N VAL A 141 13.42 -19.39 3.35
CA VAL A 141 13.19 -20.83 3.51
C VAL A 141 14.51 -21.60 3.49
N ALA A 142 15.46 -21.20 2.65
CA ALA A 142 16.78 -21.85 2.60
C ALA A 142 17.63 -21.62 3.86
N GLU A 143 17.36 -20.54 4.61
CA GLU A 143 18.08 -20.17 5.85
C GLU A 143 17.53 -20.87 7.10
N VAL A 144 16.33 -21.45 7.06
CA VAL A 144 15.74 -22.19 8.18
C VAL A 144 16.10 -23.67 8.05
N PRO A 145 16.88 -24.26 8.98
CA PRO A 145 17.15 -25.69 8.97
C PRO A 145 15.85 -26.46 9.20
N ASN A 146 15.64 -27.52 8.41
CA ASN A 146 14.53 -28.47 8.59
C ASN A 146 14.62 -29.21 9.93
#